data_AF-A0A3D3DF22-F1
#
_entry.id   AF-A0A3D3DF22-F1
#
_cell.length_a   1.000
_cell.length_b   1.000
_cell.length_c   1.000
_cell.angle_alpha   90.00
_cell.angle_beta   90.00
_cell.angle_gamma   90.00
#
_symmetry.space_group_name_H-M   'P 1'
#
loop_
_entity.id
_entity.type
_entity.pdbx_description
1 polymer ?
#
loop_
_entity_poly.entity_id
_entity_poly.type
_entity_poly.pdbx_seq_one_letter_code
_entity_poly.pdbx_strand_id
1 'polypeptide(L)'
;MTIQRTYEEINKRIKKGEAVIVTAEEIIPIVEEKGIEKATEEIDVVTTGTFGPMCSSGVIINFGHSDPPIRMQRVWLNDVEAYAGLAAVDVYLGATQLSESEGMEYGGAHVIEDLISGKEIKLKALSQGTDCYPRREIETYITKESINQAILFNPRNSYQNYNVAVNTSNKKIYTYMGILLPDIGNANYCTSGQLSPLLNDPQFKTIGIGTRTFLGGAQGYIVWEGTQFYPQVIKDENEKTIYKGGTLAVIGDLKGMSTDYIRAATFKGYGVTLVVGIGIPIPILNSEIMKNVAVKDEDIWTEIIDYSFPHLKKPSLGRVNYKQLREGNITIRGKDVPTSPLSSYAKAQEIAQKLKEEILRGKFLLQEPIQKFSKENEFKPLLEIR
;
A
#
# COMPACT_ATOMS: atom_id res chain seq x y z
N MET A 1 -19.73 -12.99 28.96
CA MET A 1 -20.27 -11.68 28.54
C MET A 1 -19.49 -11.27 27.32
N THR A 2 -20.14 -10.89 26.22
CA THR A 2 -19.43 -10.45 25.02
C THR A 2 -18.82 -9.08 25.31
N ILE A 3 -17.50 -8.99 25.35
CA ILE A 3 -16.80 -7.73 25.62
C ILE A 3 -17.03 -6.77 24.47
N GLN A 4 -17.40 -5.54 24.81
CA GLN A 4 -17.44 -4.42 23.90
C GLN A 4 -16.60 -3.29 24.48
N ARG A 5 -15.55 -2.89 23.75
CA ARG A 5 -14.74 -1.71 24.06
C ARG A 5 -14.98 -0.61 23.04
N THR A 6 -14.69 0.62 23.42
CA THR A 6 -14.64 1.76 22.49
C THR A 6 -13.21 2.22 22.21
N TYR A 7 -13.04 3.01 21.14
CA TYR A 7 -11.76 3.65 20.83
C TYR A 7 -11.31 4.59 21.96
N GLU A 8 -12.23 5.29 22.62
CA GLU A 8 -11.94 6.18 23.74
C GLU A 8 -11.40 5.42 24.95
N GLU A 9 -11.98 4.25 25.25
CA GLU A 9 -11.52 3.40 26.36
C GLU A 9 -10.10 2.89 26.12
N ILE A 10 -9.82 2.38 24.91
CA ILE A 10 -8.48 1.93 24.52
C ILE A 10 -7.49 3.11 24.57
N ASN A 11 -7.86 4.28 24.02
CA ASN A 11 -7.01 5.47 24.06
C ASN A 11 -6.76 5.99 25.49
N LYS A 12 -7.72 5.86 26.41
CA LYS A 12 -7.51 6.15 27.83
C LYS A 12 -6.46 5.22 28.43
N ARG A 13 -6.52 3.92 28.13
CA ARG A 13 -5.50 2.94 28.57
C ARG A 13 -4.12 3.23 27.97
N ILE A 14 -4.05 3.58 26.68
CA ILE A 14 -2.80 3.97 26.02
C ILE A 14 -2.16 5.17 26.74
N LYS A 15 -2.96 6.22 27.01
CA LYS A 15 -2.47 7.42 27.72
C LYS A 15 -1.98 7.14 29.14
N LYS A 16 -2.53 6.11 29.80
CA LYS A 16 -2.10 5.68 31.15
C LYS A 16 -0.93 4.69 31.14
N GLY A 17 -0.52 4.19 29.96
CA GLY A 17 0.47 3.11 29.86
C GLY A 17 -0.05 1.74 30.31
N GLU A 18 -1.37 1.55 30.32
CA GLU A 18 -2.05 0.32 30.78
C GLU A 18 -2.54 -0.56 29.62
N ALA A 19 -2.36 -0.12 28.37
CA ALA A 19 -2.81 -0.84 27.19
C ALA A 19 -1.88 -2.00 26.85
N VAL A 20 -2.46 -3.16 26.53
CA VAL A 20 -1.72 -4.33 26.06
C VAL A 20 -1.78 -4.36 24.53
N ILE A 21 -0.62 -4.27 23.90
CA ILE A 21 -0.48 -4.12 22.45
C ILE A 21 0.46 -5.21 21.95
N VAL A 22 0.02 -5.94 20.93
CA VAL A 22 0.79 -7.02 20.30
C VAL A 22 0.77 -6.86 18.78
N THR A 23 1.66 -7.54 18.07
CA THR A 23 1.62 -7.61 16.60
C THR A 23 0.67 -8.72 16.13
N ALA A 24 0.27 -8.67 14.86
CA ALA A 24 -0.54 -9.72 14.25
C ALA A 24 0.16 -11.09 14.17
N GLU A 25 1.48 -11.16 14.35
CA GLU A 25 2.20 -12.43 14.49
C GLU A 25 2.21 -12.92 15.94
N GLU A 26 2.34 -12.02 16.91
CA GLU A 26 2.32 -12.34 18.35
C GLU A 26 0.94 -12.78 18.84
N ILE A 27 -0.16 -12.31 18.21
CA ILE A 27 -1.51 -12.65 18.65
C ILE A 27 -1.88 -14.12 18.38
N ILE A 28 -1.31 -14.74 17.34
CA ILE A 28 -1.61 -16.11 16.93
C ILE A 28 -1.34 -17.10 18.08
N PRO A 29 -0.11 -17.22 18.64
CA PRO A 29 0.15 -18.14 19.74
C PRO A 29 -0.63 -17.78 21.02
N ILE A 30 -0.92 -16.49 21.27
CA ILE A 30 -1.73 -16.07 22.43
C ILE A 30 -3.16 -16.63 22.33
N VAL A 31 -3.76 -16.58 21.15
CA VAL A 31 -5.11 -17.12 20.91
C VAL A 31 -5.12 -18.65 20.96
N GLU A 32 -4.08 -19.32 20.47
CA GLU A 32 -3.93 -20.77 20.58
C GLU A 32 -3.86 -21.23 22.04
N GLU A 33 -3.13 -20.51 22.89
CA GLU A 33 -2.96 -20.84 24.30
C GLU A 33 -4.20 -20.48 25.14
N LYS A 34 -4.75 -19.28 24.96
CA LYS A 34 -5.76 -18.70 25.86
C LYS A 34 -7.18 -18.78 25.35
N GLY A 35 -7.36 -18.99 24.04
CA GLY A 35 -8.63 -18.89 23.36
C GLY A 35 -9.04 -17.44 23.05
N ILE A 36 -9.97 -17.28 22.10
CA ILE A 36 -10.44 -16.00 21.58
C ILE A 36 -11.00 -15.08 22.68
N GLU A 37 -11.83 -15.61 23.58
CA GLU A 37 -12.52 -14.77 24.56
C GLU A 37 -11.53 -14.17 25.59
N LYS A 38 -10.61 -14.98 26.10
CA LYS A 38 -9.60 -14.51 27.05
C LYS A 38 -8.57 -13.58 26.39
N ALA A 39 -8.19 -13.86 25.14
CA ALA A 39 -7.35 -12.94 24.38
C ALA A 39 -8.06 -11.58 24.16
N THR A 40 -9.38 -11.59 23.93
CA THR A 40 -10.19 -10.37 23.80
C THR A 40 -10.21 -9.57 25.12
N GLU A 41 -10.27 -10.25 26.27
CA GLU A 41 -10.17 -9.64 27.61
C GLU A 41 -8.83 -8.95 27.87
N GLU A 42 -7.74 -9.48 27.35
CA GLU A 42 -6.40 -9.01 27.71
C GLU A 42 -5.84 -8.00 26.72
N ILE A 43 -6.05 -8.21 25.42
CA ILE A 43 -5.39 -7.44 24.35
C ILE A 43 -6.26 -6.25 23.92
N ASP A 44 -5.67 -5.05 23.90
CA ASP A 44 -6.37 -3.83 23.49
C ASP A 44 -6.18 -3.53 22.00
N VAL A 45 -4.98 -3.79 21.44
CA VAL A 45 -4.64 -3.46 20.05
C VAL A 45 -3.75 -4.53 19.43
N VAL A 46 -4.02 -4.88 18.17
CA VAL A 46 -3.13 -5.67 17.32
C VAL A 46 -2.56 -4.80 16.21
N THR A 47 -1.24 -4.72 16.08
CA THR A 47 -0.58 -3.95 15.02
C THR A 47 -0.27 -4.81 13.80
N THR A 48 -0.57 -4.27 12.63
CA THR A 48 -0.37 -4.91 11.33
C THR A 48 0.63 -4.13 10.49
N GLY A 49 1.17 -4.73 9.44
CA GLY A 49 2.17 -4.13 8.58
C GLY A 49 2.23 -4.74 7.19
N THR A 50 2.55 -3.91 6.20
CA THR A 50 2.88 -4.35 4.84
C THR A 50 3.98 -3.47 4.26
N PHE A 51 4.84 -4.07 3.44
CA PHE A 51 5.87 -3.36 2.69
C PHE A 51 5.99 -4.03 1.31
N GLY A 52 5.54 -3.35 0.28
CA GLY A 52 5.49 -3.93 -1.06
C GLY A 52 5.33 -2.90 -2.17
N PRO A 53 5.41 -3.31 -3.44
CA PRO A 53 5.32 -2.42 -4.58
C PRO A 53 3.88 -1.90 -4.71
N MET A 54 3.73 -0.58 -4.71
CA MET A 54 2.44 0.10 -4.82
C MET A 54 2.54 1.18 -5.92
N CYS A 55 2.33 0.76 -7.16
CA CYS A 55 2.49 1.64 -8.33
C CYS A 55 1.51 2.82 -8.35
N SER A 56 0.33 2.67 -7.74
CA SER A 56 -0.68 3.73 -7.63
C SER A 56 -0.37 4.67 -6.47
N SER A 57 0.79 5.33 -6.58
CA SER A 57 1.35 6.26 -5.61
C SER A 57 1.83 7.54 -6.30
N GLY A 58 1.93 8.62 -5.55
CA GLY A 58 2.43 9.88 -6.07
C GLY A 58 2.52 10.97 -4.99
N VAL A 59 3.04 12.12 -5.38
CA VAL A 59 3.23 13.26 -4.48
C VAL A 59 2.62 14.52 -5.07
N ILE A 60 1.87 15.26 -4.25
CA ILE A 60 1.46 16.63 -4.53
C ILE A 60 2.54 17.56 -3.97
N ILE A 61 3.08 18.44 -4.81
CA ILE A 61 4.14 19.36 -4.43
C ILE A 61 3.69 20.80 -4.69
N ASN A 62 3.92 21.67 -3.71
CA ASN A 62 3.83 23.12 -3.88
C ASN A 62 5.23 23.73 -3.75
N PHE A 63 5.70 24.37 -4.82
CA PHE A 63 7.06 24.93 -4.88
C PHE A 63 7.18 26.34 -4.28
N GLY A 64 6.08 27.05 -4.11
CA GLY A 64 6.09 28.49 -3.91
C GLY A 64 6.35 29.27 -5.21
N HIS A 65 6.06 30.57 -5.19
CA HIS A 65 6.31 31.43 -6.33
C HIS A 65 7.77 31.87 -6.41
N SER A 66 8.25 31.99 -7.65
CA SER A 66 9.45 32.79 -7.96
C SER A 66 9.12 34.28 -8.03
N ASP A 67 10.14 35.12 -8.14
CA ASP A 67 9.98 36.54 -8.40
C ASP A 67 10.69 36.89 -9.73
N PRO A 68 10.00 37.38 -10.78
CA PRO A 68 8.54 37.54 -10.87
C PRO A 68 7.79 36.19 -10.84
N PRO A 69 6.49 36.19 -10.48
CA PRO A 69 5.72 34.97 -10.28
C PRO A 69 5.43 34.22 -11.58
N ILE A 70 5.31 32.90 -11.45
CA ILE A 70 5.04 31.95 -12.54
C ILE A 70 3.77 31.15 -12.28
N ARG A 71 3.02 30.87 -13.35
CA ARG A 71 1.98 29.86 -13.41
C ARG A 71 2.49 28.69 -14.25
N MET A 72 3.00 27.66 -13.59
CA MET A 72 3.60 26.50 -14.22
C MET A 72 2.55 25.71 -15.00
N GLN A 73 2.83 25.43 -16.28
CA GLN A 73 1.94 24.68 -17.17
C GLN A 73 2.54 23.35 -17.63
N ARG A 74 3.87 23.29 -17.77
CA ARG A 74 4.62 22.05 -17.96
C ARG A 74 5.77 22.04 -16.98
N VAL A 75 5.95 20.95 -16.26
CA VAL A 75 6.92 20.86 -15.16
C VAL A 75 7.67 19.55 -15.25
N TRP A 76 8.97 19.60 -14.97
CA TRP A 76 9.83 18.44 -14.85
C TRP A 76 10.65 18.51 -13.58
N LEU A 77 10.84 17.34 -12.97
CA LEU A 77 11.68 17.12 -11.79
C LEU A 77 12.72 16.06 -12.16
N ASN A 78 13.99 16.44 -12.32
CA ASN A 78 15.04 15.58 -12.89
C ASN A 78 14.58 14.89 -14.19
N ASP A 79 14.08 15.67 -15.15
CA ASP A 79 13.53 15.22 -16.44
C ASP A 79 12.34 14.23 -16.34
N VAL A 80 11.73 14.09 -15.16
CA VAL A 80 10.45 13.38 -15.00
C VAL A 80 9.31 14.38 -15.02
N GLU A 81 8.37 14.21 -15.95
CA GLU A 81 7.21 15.10 -16.06
C GLU A 81 6.36 15.06 -14.78
N ALA A 82 6.08 16.23 -14.21
CA ALA A 82 5.12 16.41 -13.12
C ALA A 82 3.87 17.09 -13.67
N TYR A 83 2.70 16.52 -13.37
CA TYR A 83 1.43 16.98 -13.91
C TYR A 83 1.01 18.30 -13.24
N ALA A 84 1.14 19.39 -14.00
CA ALA A 84 0.64 20.70 -13.62
C ALA A 84 -0.89 20.82 -13.82
N GLY A 85 -1.43 22.03 -13.65
CA GLY A 85 -2.86 22.29 -13.85
C GLY A 85 -3.72 22.17 -12.60
N LEU A 86 -3.12 21.87 -11.44
CA LEU A 86 -3.79 21.96 -10.13
C LEU A 86 -3.98 23.42 -9.70
N ALA A 87 -2.92 24.22 -9.80
CA ALA A 87 -2.93 25.66 -9.56
C ALA A 87 -1.66 26.28 -10.20
N ALA A 88 -1.14 27.40 -9.65
CA ALA A 88 -0.04 28.11 -10.28
C ALA A 88 1.34 27.49 -10.05
N VAL A 89 1.58 26.91 -8.88
CA VAL A 89 2.88 26.31 -8.49
C VAL A 89 2.71 24.96 -7.82
N ASP A 90 1.59 24.29 -8.14
CA ASP A 90 1.17 23.01 -7.60
C ASP A 90 1.18 21.96 -8.70
N VAL A 91 1.80 20.81 -8.41
CA VAL A 91 1.89 19.69 -9.34
C VAL A 91 1.58 18.38 -8.63
N TYR A 92 1.17 17.38 -9.40
CA TYR A 92 1.16 15.99 -8.98
C TYR A 92 2.25 15.21 -9.74
N LEU A 93 3.10 14.49 -9.04
CA LEU A 93 4.08 13.59 -9.65
C LEU A 93 3.66 12.15 -9.39
N GLY A 94 3.32 11.41 -10.45
CA GLY A 94 3.02 9.98 -10.37
C GLY A 94 4.29 9.14 -10.23
N ALA A 95 4.29 8.16 -9.33
CA ALA A 95 5.47 7.32 -9.08
C ALA A 95 5.95 6.53 -10.30
N THR A 96 5.04 6.19 -11.22
CA THR A 96 5.34 5.39 -12.42
C THR A 96 5.77 6.23 -13.62
N GLN A 97 5.74 7.56 -13.52
CA GLN A 97 6.16 8.43 -14.62
C GLN A 97 7.65 8.21 -14.88
N LEU A 98 8.02 7.98 -16.13
CA LEU A 98 9.40 7.71 -16.51
C LEU A 98 10.15 9.03 -16.75
N SER A 99 11.46 8.99 -16.55
CA SER A 99 12.35 10.06 -17.00
C SER A 99 12.37 10.12 -18.53
N GLU A 100 12.31 11.33 -19.09
CA GLU A 100 12.47 11.54 -20.53
C GLU A 100 13.90 11.22 -21.01
N SER A 101 14.89 11.39 -20.14
CA SER A 101 16.30 11.17 -20.47
C SER A 101 16.81 9.78 -20.11
N GLU A 102 16.31 9.18 -19.02
CA GLU A 102 16.82 7.91 -18.47
C GLU A 102 15.84 6.73 -18.59
N GLY A 103 14.61 6.97 -19.05
CA GLY A 103 13.62 5.93 -19.27
C GLY A 103 13.27 5.17 -17.99
N MET A 104 13.54 3.87 -17.93
CA MET A 104 13.19 3.01 -16.78
C MET A 104 14.21 3.03 -15.65
N GLU A 105 15.41 3.56 -15.88
CA GLU A 105 16.46 3.62 -14.85
C GLU A 105 16.15 4.71 -13.81
N TYR A 106 15.34 5.71 -14.17
CA TYR A 106 14.90 6.78 -13.28
C TYR A 106 13.46 7.22 -13.57
N GLY A 107 12.73 7.67 -12.56
CA GLY A 107 11.31 8.02 -12.72
C GLY A 107 10.72 8.66 -11.47
N GLY A 108 9.41 8.83 -11.43
CA GLY A 108 8.72 9.55 -10.36
C GLY A 108 8.98 8.96 -8.97
N ALA A 109 9.05 7.63 -8.85
CA ALA A 109 9.40 6.98 -7.59
C ALA A 109 10.81 7.35 -7.11
N HIS A 110 11.77 7.46 -8.03
CA HIS A 110 13.15 7.85 -7.73
C HIS A 110 13.23 9.31 -7.31
N VAL A 111 12.51 10.22 -7.98
CA VAL A 111 12.38 11.63 -7.54
C VAL A 111 11.79 11.70 -6.12
N ILE A 112 10.76 10.90 -5.82
CA ILE A 112 10.14 10.86 -4.49
C ILE A 112 11.16 10.38 -3.44
N GLU A 113 11.89 9.30 -3.71
CA GLU A 113 12.92 8.77 -2.80
C GLU A 113 14.07 9.76 -2.60
N ASP A 114 14.52 10.42 -3.67
CA ASP A 114 15.57 11.43 -3.64
C ASP A 114 15.14 12.67 -2.85
N LEU A 115 13.89 13.11 -2.99
CA LEU A 115 13.32 14.19 -2.20
C LEU A 115 13.27 13.84 -0.72
N ILE A 116 12.82 12.62 -0.35
CA ILE A 116 12.83 12.15 1.05
C ILE A 116 14.26 12.17 1.61
N SER A 117 15.23 11.73 0.80
CA SER A 117 16.66 11.70 1.13
C SER A 117 17.30 13.09 1.25
N GLY A 118 16.58 14.17 0.90
CA GLY A 118 17.09 15.54 0.95
C GLY A 118 18.04 15.89 -0.20
N LYS A 119 18.02 15.13 -1.31
CA LYS A 119 18.83 15.46 -2.49
C LYS A 119 18.26 16.68 -3.22
N GLU A 120 19.13 17.35 -3.96
CA GLU A 120 18.73 18.41 -4.87
C GLU A 120 18.03 17.82 -6.10
N ILE A 121 16.84 18.34 -6.40
CA ILE A 121 16.05 17.98 -7.58
C ILE A 121 16.02 19.18 -8.51
N LYS A 122 16.39 18.96 -9.77
CA LYS A 122 16.29 19.97 -10.83
C LYS A 122 14.82 20.17 -11.20
N LEU A 123 14.29 21.34 -10.91
CA LEU A 123 12.98 21.82 -11.33
C LEU A 123 13.12 22.61 -12.63
N LYS A 124 12.41 22.19 -13.67
CA LYS A 124 12.18 22.98 -14.88
C LYS A 124 10.69 23.20 -15.04
N ALA A 125 10.27 24.44 -15.28
CA ALA A 125 8.88 24.74 -15.58
C ALA A 125 8.72 25.76 -16.70
N LEU A 126 7.72 25.52 -17.54
CA LEU A 126 7.32 26.39 -18.65
C LEU A 126 5.91 26.94 -18.43
N SER A 127 5.70 28.15 -18.91
CA SER A 127 4.44 28.88 -18.87
C SER A 127 4.30 29.77 -20.11
N GLN A 128 3.07 29.95 -20.58
CA GLN A 128 2.75 30.96 -21.60
C GLN A 128 2.89 32.41 -21.08
N GLY A 129 2.88 32.59 -19.75
CA GLY A 129 2.86 33.90 -19.10
C GLY A 129 1.47 34.55 -19.12
N THR A 130 1.19 35.37 -18.10
CA THR A 130 -0.04 36.17 -17.95
C THR A 130 0.31 37.47 -17.20
N ASP A 131 -0.62 38.43 -17.11
CA ASP A 131 -0.38 39.67 -16.38
C ASP A 131 -0.09 39.43 -14.88
N CYS A 132 -0.76 38.46 -14.25
CA CYS A 132 -0.53 38.09 -12.85
C CYS A 132 0.71 37.18 -12.66
N TYR A 133 1.15 36.51 -13.71
CA TYR A 133 2.25 35.53 -13.68
C TYR A 133 3.12 35.72 -14.93
N PRO A 134 3.93 36.79 -15.00
CA PRO A 134 4.59 37.19 -16.25
C PRO A 134 5.77 36.30 -16.60
N ARG A 135 6.34 35.56 -15.63
CA ARG A 135 7.45 34.64 -15.88
C ARG A 135 7.01 33.47 -16.77
N ARG A 136 7.75 33.22 -17.83
CA ARG A 136 7.48 32.16 -18.82
C ARG A 136 8.31 30.90 -18.64
N GLU A 137 9.45 30.99 -17.98
CA GLU A 137 10.34 29.86 -17.74
C GLU A 137 11.06 30.01 -16.40
N ILE A 138 11.32 28.88 -15.76
CA ILE A 138 12.23 28.78 -14.63
C ILE A 138 12.95 27.43 -14.67
N GLU A 139 14.24 27.46 -14.38
CA GLU A 139 15.08 26.30 -14.14
C GLU A 139 15.88 26.56 -12.85
N THR A 140 15.75 25.67 -11.87
CA THR A 140 16.36 25.83 -10.54
C THR A 140 16.52 24.46 -9.87
N TYR A 141 17.21 24.43 -8.73
CA TYR A 141 17.22 23.28 -7.83
C TYR A 141 16.28 23.50 -6.65
N ILE A 142 15.63 22.43 -6.20
CA ILE A 142 14.79 22.38 -5.01
C ILE A 142 15.24 21.23 -4.10
N THR A 143 14.94 21.35 -2.81
CA THR A 143 15.06 20.26 -1.84
C THR A 143 13.75 20.12 -1.07
N LYS A 144 13.66 19.09 -0.22
CA LYS A 144 12.54 18.87 0.69
C LYS A 144 12.28 20.07 1.61
N GLU A 145 13.34 20.79 1.97
CA GLU A 145 13.33 21.94 2.86
C GLU A 145 12.97 23.24 2.12
N SER A 146 13.29 23.36 0.81
CA SER A 146 13.06 24.58 0.05
C SER A 146 11.63 24.73 -0.50
N ILE A 147 10.89 23.63 -0.62
CA ILE A 147 9.47 23.62 -1.06
C ILE A 147 8.51 23.84 0.10
N ASN A 148 7.27 24.27 -0.16
CA ASN A 148 6.29 24.52 0.90
C ASN A 148 5.66 23.21 1.39
N GLN A 149 5.06 22.45 0.47
CA GLN A 149 4.38 21.19 0.76
C GLN A 149 4.91 20.07 -0.13
N ALA A 150 5.03 18.88 0.45
CA ALA A 150 5.21 17.63 -0.26
C ALA A 150 4.29 16.61 0.40
N ILE A 151 3.16 16.30 -0.24
CA ILE A 151 2.11 15.46 0.32
C ILE A 151 2.11 14.16 -0.46
N LEU A 152 2.47 13.04 0.18
CA LEU A 152 2.27 11.74 -0.41
C LEU A 152 0.76 11.51 -0.52
N PHE A 153 0.26 11.35 -1.73
CA PHE A 153 -1.13 11.02 -1.98
C PHE A 153 -1.18 9.81 -2.89
N ASN A 154 -1.56 8.68 -2.30
CA ASN A 154 -1.63 7.42 -3.02
C ASN A 154 -3.11 7.09 -3.25
N PRO A 155 -3.62 7.20 -4.48
CA PRO A 155 -5.02 6.94 -4.76
C PRO A 155 -5.41 5.47 -4.57
N ARG A 156 -4.45 4.55 -4.44
CA ARG A 156 -4.71 3.12 -4.23
C ARG A 156 -3.48 2.37 -3.74
N ASN A 157 -3.52 1.87 -2.51
CA ASN A 157 -2.45 1.14 -1.84
C ASN A 157 -3.06 -0.01 -1.01
N SER A 158 -2.21 -0.79 -0.34
CA SER A 158 -2.60 -1.84 0.63
C SER A 158 -3.75 -2.72 0.13
N TYR A 159 -3.58 -3.34 -1.04
CA TYR A 159 -4.56 -4.28 -1.57
C TYR A 159 -4.81 -5.43 -0.59
N GLN A 160 -6.08 -5.82 -0.46
CA GLN A 160 -6.52 -6.82 0.51
C GLN A 160 -5.89 -8.18 0.27
N ASN A 161 -5.91 -8.64 -0.97
CA ASN A 161 -5.35 -9.92 -1.37
C ASN A 161 -4.99 -9.86 -2.85
N TYR A 162 -3.92 -10.53 -3.24
CA TYR A 162 -3.44 -10.57 -4.61
C TYR A 162 -3.45 -11.99 -5.16
N ASN A 163 -3.60 -12.09 -6.47
CA ASN A 163 -3.42 -13.35 -7.19
C ASN A 163 -1.94 -13.78 -7.18
N VAL A 164 -1.71 -15.09 -7.26
CA VAL A 164 -0.40 -15.65 -7.61
C VAL A 164 -0.28 -15.63 -9.13
N ALA A 165 0.78 -15.00 -9.64
CA ALA A 165 0.99 -14.83 -11.07
C ALA A 165 1.91 -15.92 -11.61
N VAL A 166 1.45 -16.59 -12.68
CA VAL A 166 2.22 -17.60 -13.42
C VAL A 166 2.11 -17.35 -14.93
N ASN A 167 2.86 -18.10 -15.72
CA ASN A 167 2.90 -17.98 -17.18
C ASN A 167 2.92 -19.37 -17.83
N THR A 168 1.85 -19.76 -18.53
CA THR A 168 1.82 -21.05 -19.25
C THR A 168 2.34 -20.98 -20.68
N SER A 169 2.68 -19.79 -21.19
CA SER A 169 3.23 -19.66 -22.54
C SER A 169 4.68 -20.11 -22.62
N ASN A 170 5.16 -20.30 -23.85
CA ASN A 170 6.53 -20.69 -24.16
C ASN A 170 7.53 -19.52 -24.16
N LYS A 171 7.12 -18.31 -23.78
CA LYS A 171 7.97 -17.11 -23.77
C LYS A 171 7.93 -16.42 -22.42
N LYS A 172 9.04 -15.76 -22.07
CA LYS A 172 9.11 -14.92 -20.86
C LYS A 172 8.17 -13.73 -21.01
N ILE A 173 7.46 -13.39 -19.94
CA ILE A 173 6.63 -12.18 -19.87
C ILE A 173 7.09 -11.28 -18.73
N TYR A 174 6.97 -9.97 -18.94
CA TYR A 174 7.38 -8.92 -18.01
C TYR A 174 6.13 -8.24 -17.47
N THR A 175 5.96 -8.24 -16.15
CA THR A 175 4.70 -7.80 -15.52
C THR A 175 4.97 -6.97 -14.28
N TYR A 176 3.92 -6.34 -13.75
CA TYR A 176 3.96 -5.74 -12.41
C TYR A 176 4.17 -6.77 -11.30
N MET A 177 4.02 -8.07 -11.59
CA MET A 177 4.35 -9.15 -10.67
C MET A 177 5.79 -9.64 -10.85
N GLY A 178 6.64 -8.88 -11.56
CA GLY A 178 7.99 -9.28 -11.93
C GLY A 178 8.04 -10.13 -13.20
N ILE A 179 9.19 -10.77 -13.42
CA ILE A 179 9.41 -11.66 -14.57
C ILE A 179 8.73 -13.00 -14.30
N LEU A 180 7.91 -13.45 -15.25
CA LEU A 180 7.31 -14.79 -15.24
C LEU A 180 7.93 -15.62 -16.36
N LEU A 181 8.56 -16.73 -15.98
CA LEU A 181 9.26 -17.65 -16.85
C LEU A 181 8.28 -18.53 -17.64
N PRO A 182 8.68 -18.97 -18.85
CA PRO A 182 7.89 -19.90 -19.65
C PRO A 182 7.46 -21.16 -18.88
N ASP A 183 6.40 -21.81 -19.35
CA ASP A 183 6.00 -23.17 -18.96
C ASP A 183 5.78 -23.38 -17.44
N ILE A 184 5.33 -22.33 -16.76
CA ILE A 184 5.12 -22.27 -15.30
C ILE A 184 6.45 -22.42 -14.54
N GLY A 185 7.51 -21.75 -15.02
CA GLY A 185 8.83 -21.83 -14.40
C GLY A 185 8.96 -21.13 -13.03
N ASN A 186 8.02 -20.25 -12.67
CA ASN A 186 7.93 -19.61 -11.35
C ASN A 186 6.51 -19.09 -11.06
N ALA A 187 6.25 -18.83 -9.78
CA ALA A 187 5.00 -18.28 -9.27
C ALA A 187 5.26 -17.08 -8.34
N ASN A 188 4.91 -15.87 -8.78
CA ASN A 188 5.15 -14.67 -7.99
C ASN A 188 3.87 -14.23 -7.26
N TYR A 189 4.01 -13.76 -6.02
CA TYR A 189 2.88 -13.29 -5.20
C TYR A 189 3.23 -12.03 -4.42
N CYS A 190 2.23 -11.33 -3.88
CA CYS A 190 2.44 -10.11 -3.11
C CYS A 190 1.44 -10.02 -1.95
N THR A 191 1.94 -9.98 -0.72
CA THR A 191 1.25 -9.60 0.52
C THR A 191 2.15 -10.00 1.70
N SER A 192 1.92 -9.41 2.86
CA SER A 192 2.51 -9.83 4.14
C SER A 192 1.70 -10.92 4.86
N GLY A 193 0.70 -11.52 4.20
CA GLY A 193 -0.07 -12.65 4.72
C GLY A 193 -0.78 -12.29 6.02
N GLN A 194 -0.52 -13.06 7.07
CA GLN A 194 -1.05 -12.85 8.42
C GLN A 194 -0.70 -11.48 9.04
N LEU A 195 0.29 -10.75 8.52
CA LEU A 195 0.58 -9.38 8.95
C LEU A 195 -0.20 -8.31 8.17
N SER A 196 -0.89 -8.67 7.10
CA SER A 196 -1.55 -7.70 6.21
C SER A 196 -2.72 -7.00 6.90
N PRO A 197 -2.77 -5.65 6.89
CA PRO A 197 -3.84 -4.90 7.53
C PRO A 197 -5.25 -5.33 7.11
N LEU A 198 -5.50 -5.43 5.81
CA LEU A 198 -6.83 -5.71 5.26
C LEU A 198 -7.22 -7.19 5.32
N LEU A 199 -6.28 -8.11 5.56
CA LEU A 199 -6.59 -9.51 5.83
C LEU A 199 -6.95 -9.75 7.30
N ASN A 200 -6.43 -8.89 8.20
CA ASN A 200 -6.78 -8.87 9.62
C ASN A 200 -8.08 -8.09 9.90
N ASP A 201 -8.55 -7.26 8.96
CA ASP A 201 -9.89 -6.65 8.99
C ASP A 201 -10.63 -6.87 7.66
N PRO A 202 -10.98 -8.13 7.31
CA PRO A 202 -11.44 -8.51 5.98
C PRO A 202 -12.78 -7.88 5.56
N GLN A 203 -13.53 -7.36 6.53
CA GLN A 203 -14.85 -6.76 6.35
C GLN A 203 -14.88 -5.26 6.68
N PHE A 204 -13.72 -4.63 6.89
CA PHE A 204 -13.57 -3.19 7.15
C PHE A 204 -14.36 -2.72 8.38
N LYS A 205 -14.29 -3.47 9.48
CA LYS A 205 -15.02 -3.15 10.72
C LYS A 205 -14.37 -2.02 11.50
N THR A 206 -13.04 -1.94 11.42
CA THR A 206 -12.19 -0.97 12.13
C THR A 206 -11.43 -0.05 11.18
N ILE A 207 -11.23 -0.47 9.94
CA ILE A 207 -10.55 0.29 8.90
C ILE A 207 -11.59 1.01 8.03
N GLY A 208 -11.46 2.33 7.91
CA GLY A 208 -12.31 3.17 7.07
C GLY A 208 -11.71 4.56 6.85
N ILE A 209 -12.52 5.49 6.34
CA ILE A 209 -12.10 6.88 6.10
C ILE A 209 -11.81 7.53 7.45
N GLY A 210 -10.65 8.16 7.57
CA GLY A 210 -10.17 8.82 8.79
C GLY A 210 -9.33 7.92 9.70
N THR A 211 -9.21 6.61 9.42
CA THR A 211 -8.30 5.74 10.17
C THR A 211 -6.87 6.27 10.06
N ARG A 212 -6.22 6.48 11.20
CA ARG A 212 -4.81 6.89 11.29
C ARG A 212 -3.91 5.70 10.99
N THR A 213 -2.82 5.93 10.27
CA THR A 213 -1.89 4.88 9.84
C THR A 213 -0.45 5.29 10.12
N PHE A 214 0.42 4.28 10.23
CA PHE A 214 1.84 4.46 9.93
C PHE A 214 1.99 4.42 8.40
N LEU A 215 2.59 5.43 7.80
CA LEU A 215 2.78 5.57 6.36
C LEU A 215 4.20 6.09 6.07
N GLY A 216 5.04 5.25 5.49
CA GLY A 216 6.37 5.65 5.06
C GLY A 216 7.32 6.10 6.17
N GLY A 217 7.12 5.65 7.42
CA GLY A 217 7.91 6.12 8.57
C GLY A 217 7.33 7.32 9.29
N ALA A 218 6.27 7.92 8.74
CA ALA A 218 5.51 9.00 9.36
C ALA A 218 4.10 8.50 9.72
N GLN A 219 3.28 9.41 10.23
CA GLN A 219 1.86 9.17 10.39
C GLN A 219 1.09 9.69 9.19
N GLY A 220 0.07 8.93 8.79
CA GLY A 220 -0.82 9.25 7.69
C GLY A 220 -2.27 8.91 8.04
N TYR A 221 -3.12 9.05 7.04
CA TYR A 221 -4.55 8.77 7.15
C TYR A 221 -5.07 8.05 5.92
N ILE A 222 -6.08 7.22 6.13
CA ILE A 222 -6.93 6.72 5.07
C ILE A 222 -7.92 7.82 4.71
N VAL A 223 -7.91 8.25 3.45
CA VAL A 223 -8.75 9.36 2.98
C VAL A 223 -9.92 8.90 2.13
N TRP A 224 -9.86 7.68 1.59
CA TRP A 224 -10.91 7.06 0.78
C TRP A 224 -10.67 5.55 0.68
N GLU A 225 -11.60 4.77 0.11
CA GLU A 225 -11.43 3.33 -0.12
C GLU A 225 -10.36 2.98 -1.19
N GLY A 226 -9.88 3.99 -1.93
CA GLY A 226 -8.95 3.79 -3.02
C GLY A 226 -9.62 3.48 -4.34
N THR A 227 -8.95 3.84 -5.42
CA THR A 227 -9.44 3.54 -6.78
C THR A 227 -9.47 2.03 -7.02
N GLN A 228 -10.40 1.55 -7.83
CA GLN A 228 -10.64 0.12 -8.07
C GLN A 228 -11.03 -0.69 -6.81
N PHE A 229 -11.50 -0.03 -5.74
CA PHE A 229 -12.05 -0.71 -4.59
C PHE A 229 -13.29 -1.52 -4.99
N TYR A 230 -13.17 -2.84 -4.95
CA TYR A 230 -14.22 -3.77 -5.33
C TYR A 230 -14.11 -5.04 -4.47
N PRO A 231 -14.55 -4.98 -3.20
CA PRO A 231 -14.47 -6.11 -2.28
C PRO A 231 -15.30 -7.30 -2.78
N GLN A 232 -14.69 -8.47 -2.75
CA GLN A 232 -15.30 -9.73 -3.15
C GLN A 232 -15.09 -10.78 -2.07
N VAL A 233 -16.10 -11.62 -1.89
CA VAL A 233 -16.05 -12.80 -1.02
C VAL A 233 -16.24 -14.02 -1.91
N ILE A 234 -15.17 -14.73 -2.20
CA ILE A 234 -15.21 -15.95 -2.99
C ILE A 234 -15.20 -17.13 -2.02
N LYS A 235 -16.25 -17.95 -2.05
CA LYS A 235 -16.28 -19.21 -1.32
C LYS A 235 -15.86 -20.36 -2.22
N ASP A 236 -15.10 -21.31 -1.67
CA ASP A 236 -14.84 -22.59 -2.32
C ASP A 236 -15.89 -23.63 -1.96
N GLU A 237 -15.79 -24.78 -2.62
CA GLU A 237 -16.62 -25.98 -2.42
C GLU A 237 -16.46 -26.62 -1.04
N ASN A 238 -15.44 -26.24 -0.26
CA ASN A 238 -15.20 -26.59 1.13
C ASN A 238 -15.50 -25.43 2.10
N GLU A 239 -16.30 -24.43 1.67
CA GLU A 239 -16.65 -23.21 2.41
C GLU A 239 -15.47 -22.29 2.81
N LYS A 240 -14.26 -22.51 2.28
CA LYS A 240 -13.12 -21.61 2.50
C LYS A 240 -13.38 -20.27 1.84
N THR A 241 -13.12 -19.20 2.59
CA THR A 241 -13.46 -17.84 2.17
C THR A 241 -12.21 -17.07 1.76
N ILE A 242 -12.19 -16.57 0.52
CA ILE A 242 -11.18 -15.66 -0.01
C ILE A 242 -11.78 -14.26 -0.01
N TYR A 243 -11.21 -13.37 0.81
CA TYR A 243 -11.45 -11.94 0.73
C TYR A 243 -10.45 -11.32 -0.23
N LYS A 244 -10.93 -10.50 -1.17
CA LYS A 244 -10.06 -9.72 -2.07
C LYS A 244 -10.73 -8.45 -2.55
N GLY A 245 -9.94 -7.60 -3.21
CA GLY A 245 -10.45 -6.41 -3.92
C GLY A 245 -10.67 -5.17 -3.05
N GLY A 246 -10.47 -5.27 -1.73
CA GLY A 246 -10.23 -4.10 -0.90
C GLY A 246 -8.91 -3.41 -1.25
N THR A 247 -8.90 -2.08 -1.15
CA THR A 247 -7.75 -1.18 -1.33
C THR A 247 -7.87 -0.03 -0.33
N LEU A 248 -6.88 0.87 -0.29
CA LEU A 248 -6.94 2.09 0.53
C LEU A 248 -6.38 3.28 -0.26
N ALA A 249 -7.04 4.44 -0.23
CA ALA A 249 -6.39 5.70 -0.56
C ALA A 249 -5.77 6.27 0.71
N VAL A 250 -4.49 6.64 0.65
CA VAL A 250 -3.75 7.14 1.81
C VAL A 250 -3.09 8.48 1.53
N ILE A 251 -3.02 9.31 2.56
CA ILE A 251 -2.35 10.61 2.54
C ILE A 251 -1.38 10.73 3.71
N GLY A 252 -0.27 11.42 3.50
CA GLY A 252 0.67 11.76 4.57
C GLY A 252 1.64 12.86 4.16
N ASP A 253 2.28 13.47 5.16
CA ASP A 253 3.36 14.43 4.91
C ASP A 253 4.62 13.70 4.50
N LEU A 254 5.02 13.85 3.23
CA LEU A 254 6.22 13.22 2.68
C LEU A 254 7.48 13.72 3.39
N LYS A 255 7.46 14.95 3.92
CA LYS A 255 8.67 15.55 4.51
C LYS A 255 9.13 14.83 5.78
N GLY A 256 8.19 14.22 6.51
CA GLY A 256 8.44 13.42 7.69
C GLY A 256 8.72 11.94 7.43
N MET A 257 8.68 11.49 6.17
CA MET A 257 8.88 10.09 5.81
C MET A 257 10.37 9.71 5.77
N SER A 258 10.63 8.40 5.75
CA SER A 258 11.97 7.82 5.67
C SER A 258 12.09 6.90 4.46
N THR A 259 13.26 6.92 3.82
CA THR A 259 13.59 5.98 2.75
C THR A 259 13.57 4.54 3.24
N ASP A 260 13.67 4.26 4.54
CA ASP A 260 13.53 2.89 5.06
C ASP A 260 12.17 2.25 4.76
N TYR A 261 11.15 3.08 4.51
CA TYR A 261 9.76 2.68 4.26
C TYR A 261 9.17 3.24 2.96
N ILE A 262 9.93 4.04 2.21
CA ILE A 262 9.57 4.53 0.88
C ILE A 262 10.79 4.35 -0.02
N ARG A 263 10.72 3.41 -0.97
CA ARG A 263 11.84 3.09 -1.87
C ARG A 263 11.39 3.08 -3.31
N ALA A 264 12.19 3.60 -4.23
CA ALA A 264 11.96 3.35 -5.64
C ALA A 264 12.36 1.92 -6.00
N ALA A 265 11.68 1.34 -6.98
CA ALA A 265 12.06 0.08 -7.59
C ALA A 265 11.77 0.11 -9.10
N THR A 266 12.62 -0.57 -9.87
CA THR A 266 12.43 -0.74 -11.32
C THR A 266 12.20 -2.21 -11.62
N PHE A 267 11.05 -2.52 -12.23
CA PHE A 267 10.72 -3.86 -12.68
C PHE A 267 11.05 -3.96 -14.16
N LYS A 268 12.11 -4.71 -14.49
CA LYS A 268 12.60 -4.88 -15.86
C LYS A 268 11.47 -5.23 -16.83
N GLY A 269 11.35 -4.46 -17.92
CA GLY A 269 10.33 -4.64 -18.94
C GLY A 269 8.89 -4.28 -18.53
N TYR A 270 8.67 -3.78 -17.32
CA TYR A 270 7.38 -3.28 -16.86
C TYR A 270 7.40 -1.78 -16.56
N GLY A 271 8.25 -1.31 -15.64
CA GLY A 271 8.32 0.11 -15.29
C GLY A 271 8.85 0.39 -13.89
N VAL A 272 8.84 1.67 -13.55
CA VAL A 272 9.18 2.20 -12.22
C VAL A 272 7.96 2.08 -11.28
N THR A 273 8.20 1.78 -10.01
CA THR A 273 7.18 1.69 -8.97
C THR A 273 7.73 2.18 -7.63
N LEU A 274 6.83 2.59 -6.73
CA LEU A 274 7.18 2.96 -5.35
C LEU A 274 6.87 1.79 -4.42
N VAL A 275 7.83 1.36 -3.61
CA VAL A 275 7.63 0.40 -2.54
C VAL A 275 7.30 1.16 -1.27
N VAL A 276 6.13 0.88 -0.69
CA VAL A 276 5.55 1.69 0.40
C VAL A 276 5.31 0.82 1.62
N GLY A 277 5.74 1.32 2.78
CA GLY A 277 5.46 0.74 4.10
C GLY A 277 4.20 1.34 4.72
N ILE A 278 3.23 0.48 5.06
CA ILE A 278 1.99 0.88 5.71
C ILE A 278 1.73 -0.03 6.92
N GLY A 279 1.45 0.58 8.06
CA GLY A 279 1.01 -0.11 9.28
C GLY A 279 -0.32 0.44 9.75
N ILE A 280 -1.22 -0.45 10.19
CA ILE A 280 -2.54 -0.06 10.69
C ILE A 280 -2.80 -0.77 12.02
N PRO A 281 -3.14 -0.05 13.09
CA PRO A 281 -3.53 -0.68 14.34
C PRO A 281 -5.00 -1.11 14.27
N ILE A 282 -5.26 -2.34 14.68
CA ILE A 282 -6.62 -2.89 14.77
C ILE A 282 -7.02 -2.90 16.25
N PRO A 283 -7.99 -2.06 16.67
CA PRO A 283 -8.50 -2.06 18.03
C PRO A 283 -9.33 -3.31 18.28
N ILE A 284 -9.07 -3.99 19.38
CA ILE A 284 -9.85 -5.16 19.79
C ILE A 284 -11.10 -4.69 20.53
N LEU A 285 -12.15 -4.41 19.76
CA LEU A 285 -13.43 -3.94 20.31
C LEU A 285 -14.30 -5.10 20.79
N ASN A 286 -14.14 -6.30 20.24
CA ASN A 286 -14.91 -7.50 20.58
C ASN A 286 -14.23 -8.78 20.06
N SER A 287 -14.79 -9.94 20.40
CA SER A 287 -14.24 -11.25 20.03
C SER A 287 -14.30 -11.57 18.54
N GLU A 288 -15.18 -10.93 17.80
CA GLU A 288 -15.26 -11.08 16.35
C GLU A 288 -14.06 -10.43 15.65
N ILE A 289 -13.62 -9.26 16.13
CA ILE A 289 -12.37 -8.64 15.65
C ILE A 289 -11.16 -9.47 16.09
N MET A 290 -11.14 -9.97 17.32
CA MET A 290 -10.07 -10.87 17.80
C MET A 290 -9.92 -12.10 16.89
N LYS A 291 -11.04 -12.70 16.45
CA LYS A 291 -11.02 -13.82 15.51
C LYS A 291 -10.41 -13.45 14.16
N ASN A 292 -10.67 -12.24 13.65
CA ASN A 292 -10.13 -11.80 12.37
C ASN A 292 -8.61 -11.55 12.44
N VAL A 293 -8.13 -10.95 13.52
CA VAL A 293 -6.69 -10.66 13.69
C VAL A 293 -5.84 -11.89 14.03
N ALA A 294 -6.48 -12.98 14.44
CA ALA A 294 -5.82 -14.26 14.72
C ALA A 294 -5.66 -15.14 13.46
N VAL A 295 -5.86 -14.57 12.27
CA VAL A 295 -5.78 -15.30 11.00
C VAL A 295 -4.34 -15.78 10.73
N LYS A 296 -4.19 -17.03 10.30
CA LYS A 296 -2.90 -17.64 9.98
C LYS A 296 -2.69 -17.74 8.49
N ASP A 297 -1.44 -17.78 8.05
CA ASP A 297 -1.08 -17.95 6.64
C ASP A 297 -1.69 -19.22 5.99
N GLU A 298 -2.00 -20.28 6.75
CA GLU A 298 -2.68 -21.48 6.23
C GLU A 298 -4.18 -21.31 5.95
N ASP A 299 -4.79 -20.31 6.59
CA ASP A 299 -6.21 -19.96 6.45
C ASP A 299 -6.44 -18.85 5.42
N ILE A 300 -5.38 -18.22 4.94
CA ILE A 300 -5.46 -17.17 3.92
C ILE A 300 -5.22 -17.79 2.55
N TRP A 301 -6.27 -17.84 1.74
CA TRP A 301 -6.24 -18.43 0.41
C TRP A 301 -6.20 -17.37 -0.70
N THR A 302 -5.65 -17.75 -1.85
CA THR A 302 -5.65 -16.95 -3.07
C THR A 302 -5.69 -17.82 -4.33
N GLU A 303 -5.87 -17.20 -5.50
CA GLU A 303 -5.99 -17.83 -6.81
C GLU A 303 -4.67 -17.78 -7.58
N ILE A 304 -4.33 -18.89 -8.25
CA ILE A 304 -3.22 -18.98 -9.19
C ILE A 304 -3.74 -18.58 -10.56
N ILE A 305 -3.30 -17.42 -11.07
CA ILE A 305 -3.80 -16.84 -12.30
C ILE A 305 -2.70 -16.82 -13.36
N ASP A 306 -3.06 -17.23 -14.58
CA ASP A 306 -2.14 -17.20 -15.71
C ASP A 306 -2.12 -15.83 -16.40
N TYR A 307 -0.96 -15.17 -16.39
CA TYR A 307 -0.75 -13.85 -16.95
C TYR A 307 -0.35 -13.86 -18.43
N SER A 308 -0.15 -15.04 -19.02
CA SER A 308 0.12 -15.18 -20.45
C SER A 308 -1.08 -14.84 -21.35
N PHE A 309 -2.28 -14.81 -20.77
CA PHE A 309 -3.51 -14.41 -21.43
C PHE A 309 -3.68 -12.87 -21.36
N PRO A 310 -3.54 -12.13 -22.47
CA PRO A 310 -3.59 -10.66 -22.49
C PRO A 310 -5.04 -10.13 -22.48
N HIS A 311 -5.87 -10.67 -21.60
CA HIS A 311 -7.28 -10.31 -21.45
C HIS A 311 -7.61 -9.98 -19.99
N LEU A 312 -8.67 -9.22 -19.76
CA LEU A 312 -9.14 -8.87 -18.41
C LEU A 312 -9.53 -10.13 -17.61
N LYS A 313 -10.22 -11.07 -18.28
CA LYS A 313 -10.56 -12.37 -17.71
C LYS A 313 -9.43 -13.35 -18.00
N LYS A 314 -8.64 -13.64 -16.97
CA LYS A 314 -7.54 -14.60 -17.01
C LYS A 314 -7.98 -15.94 -16.43
N PRO A 315 -7.50 -17.08 -16.95
CA PRO A 315 -7.84 -18.38 -16.39
C PRO A 315 -7.15 -18.59 -15.04
N SER A 316 -7.88 -19.23 -14.12
CA SER A 316 -7.33 -19.74 -12.86
C SER A 316 -6.81 -21.17 -13.06
N LEU A 317 -5.65 -21.46 -12.49
CA LEU A 317 -5.02 -22.78 -12.48
C LEU A 317 -5.19 -23.51 -11.15
N GLY A 318 -5.88 -22.89 -10.18
CA GLY A 318 -6.09 -23.45 -8.86
C GLY A 318 -6.04 -22.39 -7.77
N ARG A 319 -6.00 -22.87 -6.52
CA ARG A 319 -5.93 -22.05 -5.31
C ARG A 319 -4.83 -22.57 -4.40
N VAL A 320 -4.25 -21.67 -3.61
CA VAL A 320 -3.12 -21.95 -2.72
C VAL A 320 -3.22 -21.03 -1.51
N ASN A 321 -2.68 -21.45 -0.36
CA ASN A 321 -2.61 -20.61 0.83
C ASN A 321 -1.22 -19.99 1.03
N TYR A 322 -1.14 -18.98 1.89
CA TYR A 322 0.12 -18.25 2.09
C TYR A 322 1.19 -19.07 2.81
N LYS A 323 0.82 -20.07 3.62
CA LYS A 323 1.78 -20.99 4.24
C LYS A 323 2.56 -21.75 3.17
N GLN A 324 1.85 -22.35 2.22
CA GLN A 324 2.45 -23.04 1.06
C GLN A 324 3.30 -22.09 0.21
N LEU A 325 2.82 -20.88 -0.07
CA LEU A 325 3.59 -19.90 -0.83
C LEU A 325 4.90 -19.50 -0.15
N ARG A 326 4.95 -19.52 1.18
CA ARG A 326 6.12 -19.18 1.98
C ARG A 326 7.10 -20.32 2.18
N GLU A 327 6.67 -21.56 1.97
CA GLU A 327 7.57 -22.73 1.92
C GLU A 327 8.53 -22.65 0.72
N GLY A 328 8.24 -21.80 -0.27
CA GLY A 328 9.15 -21.50 -1.39
C GLY A 328 8.91 -22.35 -2.64
N ASN A 329 8.00 -23.33 -2.58
CA ASN A 329 7.64 -24.18 -3.71
C ASN A 329 6.17 -24.62 -3.60
N ILE A 330 5.47 -24.68 -4.73
CA ILE A 330 4.09 -25.18 -4.83
C ILE A 330 3.94 -26.08 -6.05
N THR A 331 3.00 -27.03 -5.98
CA THR A 331 2.69 -27.90 -7.11
C THR A 331 1.58 -27.31 -7.99
N ILE A 332 1.86 -27.12 -9.27
CA ILE A 332 0.90 -26.66 -10.28
C ILE A 332 0.89 -27.64 -11.44
N ARG A 333 -0.26 -28.26 -11.74
CA ARG A 333 -0.41 -29.28 -12.80
C ARG A 333 0.64 -30.41 -12.70
N GLY A 334 0.94 -30.85 -11.48
CA GLY A 334 1.91 -31.92 -11.21
C GLY A 334 3.38 -31.50 -11.38
N LYS A 335 3.67 -30.22 -11.58
CA LYS A 335 5.03 -29.66 -11.59
C LYS A 335 5.31 -28.90 -10.31
N ASP A 336 6.53 -29.02 -9.79
CA ASP A 336 7.02 -28.21 -8.68
C ASP A 336 7.49 -26.85 -9.21
N VAL A 337 6.97 -25.78 -8.62
CA VAL A 337 7.14 -24.41 -9.10
C VAL A 337 7.67 -23.54 -7.95
N PRO A 338 8.86 -22.92 -8.11
CA PRO A 338 9.39 -22.04 -7.09
C PRO A 338 8.51 -20.79 -6.95
N THR A 339 8.26 -20.39 -5.71
CA THR A 339 7.48 -19.19 -5.39
C THR A 339 8.39 -18.01 -5.03
N SER A 340 7.95 -16.79 -5.30
CA SER A 340 8.70 -15.59 -4.92
C SER A 340 7.78 -14.45 -4.46
N PRO A 341 7.97 -13.92 -3.24
CA PRO A 341 7.23 -12.76 -2.77
C PRO A 341 7.80 -11.47 -3.36
N LEU A 342 6.92 -10.52 -3.69
CA LEU A 342 7.29 -9.15 -4.08
C LEU A 342 7.29 -8.17 -2.90
N SER A 343 6.57 -8.53 -1.84
CA SER A 343 6.54 -7.80 -0.58
C SER A 343 7.56 -8.37 0.40
N SER A 344 8.16 -7.51 1.23
CA SER A 344 9.10 -7.95 2.26
C SER A 344 8.36 -8.23 3.56
N TYR A 345 8.32 -9.51 3.97
CA TYR A 345 7.75 -9.91 5.24
C TYR A 345 8.55 -9.35 6.43
N ALA A 346 9.88 -9.39 6.36
CA ALA A 346 10.75 -8.82 7.39
C ALA A 346 10.49 -7.32 7.61
N LYS A 347 10.28 -6.54 6.55
CA LYS A 347 9.90 -5.13 6.68
C LYS A 347 8.48 -4.95 7.21
N ALA A 348 7.54 -5.82 6.85
CA ALA A 348 6.20 -5.81 7.43
C ALA A 348 6.21 -6.05 8.95
N GLN A 349 7.03 -7.00 9.43
CA GLN A 349 7.26 -7.24 10.86
C GLN A 349 7.85 -6.01 11.55
N GLU A 350 8.89 -5.41 10.95
CA GLU A 350 9.51 -4.19 11.47
C GLU A 350 8.49 -3.03 11.59
N ILE A 351 7.63 -2.85 10.59
CA ILE A 351 6.56 -1.83 10.60
C ILE A 351 5.55 -2.10 11.72
N ALA A 352 5.06 -3.33 11.83
CA ALA A 352 4.10 -3.70 12.88
C ALA A 352 4.68 -3.48 14.28
N GLN A 353 5.97 -3.80 14.47
CA GLN A 353 6.70 -3.58 15.72
C GLN A 353 6.89 -2.08 16.01
N LYS A 354 7.29 -1.27 15.02
CA LYS A 354 7.42 0.18 15.21
C LYS A 354 6.10 0.85 15.56
N LEU A 355 5.03 0.47 14.88
CA LEU A 355 3.70 0.96 15.20
C LEU A 355 3.31 0.58 16.64
N LYS A 356 3.58 -0.66 17.07
CA LYS A 356 3.38 -1.10 18.46
C LYS A 356 4.15 -0.21 19.45
N GLU A 357 5.41 0.10 19.16
CA GLU A 357 6.23 0.99 20.00
C GLU A 357 5.69 2.43 20.06
N GLU A 358 5.22 2.99 18.95
CA GLU A 358 4.65 4.34 18.95
C GLU A 358 3.38 4.44 19.79
N ILE A 359 2.53 3.41 19.73
CA ILE A 359 1.30 3.35 20.53
C ILE A 359 1.65 3.16 22.01
N LEU A 360 2.57 2.24 22.34
CA LEU A 360 3.03 2.05 23.73
C LEU A 360 3.62 3.33 24.34
N ARG A 361 4.30 4.15 23.54
CA ARG A 361 4.86 5.45 23.96
C ARG A 361 3.82 6.58 24.00
N GLY A 362 2.56 6.32 23.67
CA GLY A 362 1.50 7.33 23.60
C GLY A 362 1.68 8.36 22.47
N LYS A 363 2.61 8.13 21.54
CA LYS A 363 2.86 9.01 20.36
C LYS A 363 1.85 8.76 19.24
N PHE A 364 1.20 7.61 19.27
CA PHE A 364 0.15 7.22 18.34
C PHE A 364 -1.10 6.86 19.12
N LEU A 365 -2.18 7.60 18.89
CA LEU A 365 -3.51 7.28 19.40
C LEU A 365 -4.39 6.77 18.26
N LEU A 366 -5.29 5.86 18.60
CA LEU A 366 -6.24 5.29 17.65
C LEU A 366 -7.29 6.32 17.26
N GLN A 367 -7.74 6.25 16.01
CA GLN A 367 -8.81 7.09 15.49
C GLN A 367 -9.93 6.18 14.98
N GLU A 368 -11.13 6.35 15.53
CA GLU A 368 -12.32 5.71 14.97
C GLU A 368 -12.54 6.23 13.55
N PRO A 369 -12.85 5.37 12.57
CA PRO A 369 -13.22 5.81 11.24
C PRO A 369 -14.37 6.83 11.30
N ILE A 370 -14.17 7.97 10.64
CA ILE A 370 -15.22 8.97 10.46
C ILE A 370 -16.33 8.38 9.60
N GLN A 371 -15.98 7.51 8.65
CA GLN A 371 -16.92 6.80 7.80
C GLN A 371 -16.40 5.40 7.46
N LYS A 372 -17.28 4.39 7.56
CA LYS A 372 -16.99 3.01 7.13
C LYS A 372 -17.11 2.88 5.61
N PHE A 373 -16.37 1.97 5.01
CA PHE A 373 -16.46 1.72 3.58
C PHE A 373 -17.79 1.09 3.18
N SER A 374 -18.34 1.53 2.05
CA SER A 374 -19.46 0.86 1.40
C SER A 374 -19.00 -0.49 0.86
N LYS A 375 -19.83 -1.52 1.00
CA LYS A 375 -19.55 -2.86 0.43
C LYS A 375 -20.14 -3.05 -0.96
N GLU A 376 -20.93 -2.08 -1.44
CA GLU A 376 -21.59 -2.13 -2.73
C GLU A 376 -20.81 -1.26 -3.71
N ASN A 377 -20.10 -1.90 -4.63
CA ASN A 377 -19.48 -1.25 -5.78
C ASN A 377 -19.58 -2.21 -6.97
N GLU A 378 -19.75 -1.66 -8.17
CA GLU A 378 -19.67 -2.43 -9.42
C GLU A 378 -18.45 -1.97 -10.22
N PHE A 379 -17.65 -2.93 -10.68
CA PHE A 379 -16.52 -2.62 -11.56
C PHE A 379 -17.01 -2.38 -12.99
N LYS A 380 -16.88 -1.15 -13.47
CA LYS A 380 -17.27 -0.77 -14.84
C LYS A 380 -16.07 -0.87 -15.79
N PRO A 381 -16.18 -1.57 -16.92
CA PRO A 381 -15.11 -1.59 -17.92
C PRO A 381 -15.01 -0.26 -18.65
N LEU A 382 -13.81 0.09 -19.11
CA LEU A 382 -13.61 1.16 -20.09
C LEU A 382 -14.04 0.64 -21.46
N LEU A 383 -15.01 1.33 -22.09
CA LEU A 383 -15.48 1.00 -23.42
C LEU A 383 -14.79 1.91 -24.45
N GLU A 384 -14.20 1.29 -25.47
CA GLU A 384 -13.60 2.00 -26.59
C GLU A 384 -14.68 2.49 -27.56
N ILE A 385 -14.55 3.73 -28.04
CA ILE A 385 -15.35 4.23 -29.15
C ILE A 385 -14.86 3.49 -30.40
N ARG A 386 -15.75 2.68 -30.98
CA ARG A 386 -15.45 1.89 -32.18
C ARG A 386 -15.43 2.74 -33.44
#